data_AF-D6CLF3-F1
#
_entry.id   AF-D6CLF3-F1
#
_cell.length_a   1.000
_cell.length_b   1.000
_cell.length_c   1.000
_cell.angle_alpha   90.00
_cell.angle_beta   90.00
_cell.angle_gamma   90.00
#
_symmetry.space_group_name_H-M   'P 1'
#
loop_
_entity.id
_entity.type
_entity.pdbx_description
1 polymer ?
#
loop_
_entity_poly.entity_id
_entity_poly.type
_entity_poly.pdbx_seq_one_letter_code
_entity_poly.pdbx_strand_id
1 'polypeptide(L)'
;MKQHDKQRGITLIGLIFWGAILAFIVVIGAQAVPTATEYFAIQKAVDQAAKAGPTVADIRSAYSKMADVDYISSVTAQDLDITKVNDKVVISFAYNKEIHIAGPVYLLIKYAGHSH
;
A
#
# COMPACT_ATOMS: atom_id res chain seq x y z
N MET A 1 -26.30 -49.97 -21.35
CA MET A 1 -26.94 -48.64 -21.23
C MET A 1 -25.84 -47.59 -21.31
N LYS A 2 -25.79 -46.77 -22.37
CA LYS A 2 -24.82 -45.67 -22.50
C LYS A 2 -25.31 -44.48 -21.68
N GLN A 3 -24.58 -44.13 -20.62
CA GLN A 3 -24.82 -42.88 -19.91
C GLN A 3 -24.37 -41.74 -20.82
N HIS A 4 -25.29 -40.88 -21.26
CA HIS A 4 -24.92 -39.62 -21.87
C HIS A 4 -24.57 -38.67 -20.73
N ASP A 5 -23.28 -38.40 -20.56
CA ASP A 5 -22.83 -37.32 -19.68
C ASP A 5 -23.51 -36.03 -20.14
N LYS A 6 -24.42 -35.51 -19.31
CA LYS A 6 -25.02 -34.20 -19.53
C LYS A 6 -23.90 -33.17 -19.40
N GLN A 7 -23.37 -32.74 -20.54
CA GLN A 7 -22.38 -31.67 -20.63
C GLN A 7 -23.01 -30.41 -20.03
N ARG A 8 -22.66 -30.10 -18.78
CA ARG A 8 -23.09 -28.89 -18.09
C ARG A 8 -22.20 -27.75 -18.59
N GLY A 9 -22.61 -27.11 -19.69
CA GLY A 9 -21.98 -25.88 -20.16
C GLY A 9 -22.11 -24.75 -19.14
N ILE A 10 -21.20 -23.78 -19.19
CA ILE A 10 -21.35 -22.53 -18.46
C ILE A 10 -22.58 -21.82 -19.01
N THR A 11 -23.51 -21.44 -18.14
CA THR A 11 -24.69 -20.66 -18.55
C THR A 11 -24.27 -19.23 -18.87
N LEU A 12 -24.98 -18.55 -19.78
CA LEU A 12 -24.72 -17.13 -20.08
C LEU A 12 -24.73 -16.28 -18.80
N ILE A 13 -25.64 -16.59 -17.87
CA ILE A 13 -25.74 -15.94 -16.56
C ILE A 13 -24.47 -16.20 -15.73
N GLY A 14 -23.99 -17.44 -15.69
CA GLY A 14 -22.75 -17.80 -15.00
C GLY A 14 -21.53 -17.08 -15.59
N LEU A 15 -21.47 -16.94 -16.92
CA LEU A 15 -20.40 -16.21 -17.60
C LEU A 15 -20.40 -14.73 -17.22
N ILE A 16 -21.56 -14.06 -17.26
CA ILE A 16 -21.70 -12.65 -16.89
C ILE A 16 -21.36 -12.44 -15.41
N PHE A 17 -21.84 -13.33 -14.54
CA PHE A 17 -21.56 -13.27 -13.10
C PHE A 17 -20.05 -13.35 -12.81
N TRP A 18 -19.35 -14.32 -13.38
CA TRP A 18 -17.90 -14.44 -13.24
C TRP A 18 -17.15 -13.27 -13.89
N GLY A 19 -17.62 -12.79 -15.04
CA GLY A 19 -17.07 -11.60 -15.69
C GLY A 19 -17.15 -10.35 -14.81
N ALA A 20 -18.28 -10.14 -14.13
CA ALA A 20 -18.47 -9.03 -13.20
C ALA A 20 -17.53 -9.14 -11.99
N ILE A 21 -17.37 -10.34 -11.42
CA ILE A 21 -16.43 -10.60 -10.31
C ILE A 21 -14.99 -10.29 -10.74
N LEU A 22 -14.57 -10.79 -11.90
CA LEU A 22 -13.22 -10.55 -12.41
C LEU A 22 -12.99 -9.06 -12.66
N ALA A 23 -13.94 -8.35 -13.26
CA ALA A 23 -13.84 -6.91 -13.46
C ALA A 23 -13.68 -6.16 -12.14
N PHE A 24 -14.44 -6.53 -11.11
CA PHE A 24 -14.33 -5.95 -9.78
C PHE A 24 -12.95 -6.17 -9.13
N ILE A 25 -12.42 -7.39 -9.24
CA ILE A 25 -11.06 -7.73 -8.74
C ILE A 25 -10.00 -6.90 -9.48
N VAL A 26 -10.13 -6.76 -10.80
CA VAL A 26 -9.19 -5.97 -11.62
C VAL A 26 -9.20 -4.50 -11.18
N VAL A 27 -10.36 -3.91 -10.96
CA VAL A 27 -10.46 -2.51 -10.50
C VAL A 27 -9.80 -2.31 -9.14
N ILE A 28 -10.08 -3.19 -8.17
CA ILE A 28 -9.44 -3.12 -6.84
C ILE A 28 -7.93 -3.30 -6.96
N GLY A 29 -7.47 -4.29 -7.72
CA GLY A 29 -6.05 -4.56 -7.92
C GLY A 29 -5.34 -3.39 -8.58
N ALA A 30 -5.94 -2.77 -9.60
CA ALA A 30 -5.37 -1.60 -10.27
C ALA A 30 -5.21 -0.40 -9.32
N GLN A 31 -6.15 -0.20 -8.38
CA GLN A 31 -6.06 0.87 -7.38
C GLN A 31 -5.05 0.58 -6.26
N ALA A 32 -4.74 -0.69 -6.00
CA ALA A 32 -3.70 -1.08 -5.05
C ALA A 32 -2.27 -0.80 -5.54
N VAL A 33 -2.06 -0.70 -6.87
CA VAL A 33 -0.74 -0.41 -7.45
C VAL A 33 -0.19 0.96 -7.06
N PRO A 34 -0.90 2.10 -7.28
CA PRO A 34 -0.37 3.41 -6.91
C PRO A 34 -0.15 3.55 -5.39
N THR A 35 -0.98 2.92 -4.57
CA THR A 35 -0.81 2.94 -3.11
C THR A 35 0.39 2.11 -2.65
N ALA A 36 0.68 0.99 -3.32
CA ALA A 36 1.92 0.25 -3.10
C ALA A 36 3.17 1.04 -3.54
N THR A 37 3.10 1.78 -4.65
CA THR A 37 4.24 2.63 -5.08
C THR A 37 4.57 3.71 -4.07
N GLU A 38 3.56 4.31 -3.44
CA GLU A 38 3.73 5.28 -2.36
C GLU A 38 4.39 4.64 -1.13
N TYR A 39 3.97 3.43 -0.74
CA TYR A 39 4.60 2.67 0.33
C TYR A 39 6.10 2.45 0.07
N PHE A 40 6.48 2.06 -1.15
CA PHE A 40 7.88 1.86 -1.50
C PHE A 40 8.68 3.17 -1.50
N ALA A 41 8.07 4.29 -1.89
CA ALA A 41 8.70 5.61 -1.79
C ALA A 41 8.97 5.99 -0.33
N ILE A 42 7.99 5.81 0.56
CA ILE A 42 8.14 6.05 2.00
C ILE A 42 9.22 5.16 2.59
N GLN A 43 9.21 3.87 2.27
CA GLN A 43 10.22 2.91 2.74
C GLN A 43 11.63 3.38 2.36
N LYS A 44 11.83 3.77 1.09
CA LYS A 44 13.11 4.30 0.60
C LYS A 44 13.52 5.60 1.29
N ALA A 45 12.55 6.49 1.55
CA ALA A 45 12.79 7.75 2.25
C ALA A 45 13.21 7.52 3.69
N VAL A 46 12.53 6.62 4.38
CA VAL A 46 12.81 6.23 5.77
C VAL A 46 14.16 5.53 5.90
N ASP A 47 14.50 4.60 5.01
CA ASP A 47 15.80 3.92 4.99
C ASP A 47 16.99 4.87 4.76
N GLN A 48 16.78 5.95 4.00
CA GLN A 48 17.80 7.00 3.83
C GLN A 48 17.83 7.97 5.01
N ALA A 49 16.68 8.38 5.54
CA ALA A 49 16.60 9.26 6.69
C ALA A 49 17.26 8.65 7.94
N ALA A 50 17.17 7.32 8.11
CA ALA A 50 17.86 6.60 9.20
C ALA A 50 19.39 6.76 9.16
N LYS A 51 19.97 7.13 8.01
CA LYS A 51 21.40 7.34 7.80
C LYS A 51 21.82 8.81 7.88
N ALA A 52 20.88 9.73 8.04
CA ALA A 52 21.12 11.18 7.92
C ALA A 52 21.86 11.79 9.12
N GLY A 53 21.82 11.17 10.29
CA GLY A 53 22.50 11.68 11.48
C GLY A 53 22.00 11.08 12.79
N PRO A 54 22.66 11.42 13.92
CA PRO A 54 22.35 10.85 15.23
C PRO A 54 21.14 11.51 15.93
N THR A 55 20.65 12.64 15.42
CA THR A 55 19.56 13.40 16.04
C THR A 55 18.23 13.19 15.33
N VAL A 56 17.14 13.25 16.10
CA VAL A 56 15.76 13.21 15.59
C VAL A 56 15.50 14.35 14.60
N ALA A 57 16.11 15.52 14.81
CA ALA A 57 15.96 16.67 13.94
C ALA A 57 16.59 16.44 12.55
N ASP A 58 17.77 15.83 12.49
CA ASP A 58 18.44 15.49 11.23
C ASP A 58 17.62 14.50 10.42
N ILE A 59 17.11 13.46 11.08
CA ILE A 59 16.25 12.42 10.49
C ILE A 59 14.98 13.04 9.91
N ARG A 60 14.27 13.86 10.69
CA ARG A 60 13.02 14.51 10.25
C ARG A 60 13.26 15.47 9.10
N SER A 61 14.34 16.25 9.15
CA SER A 61 14.73 17.18 8.08
C SER A 61 15.07 16.42 6.79
N ALA A 62 15.82 15.32 6.89
CA ALA A 62 16.17 14.47 5.75
C ALA A 62 14.92 13.83 5.14
N TYR A 63 14.06 13.22 5.95
CA TYR A 63 12.81 12.65 5.48
C TYR A 63 11.92 13.69 4.82
N SER A 64 11.75 14.88 5.43
CA SER A 64 10.90 15.95 4.87
C SER A 64 11.34 16.34 3.46
N LYS A 65 12.65 16.51 3.23
CA LYS A 65 13.18 16.83 1.90
C LYS A 65 12.88 15.73 0.88
N MET A 66 12.96 14.47 1.29
CA MET A 66 12.66 13.34 0.42
C MET A 66 11.16 13.23 0.15
N ALA A 67 10.33 13.45 1.17
CA ALA A 67 8.88 13.49 1.04
C ALA A 67 8.43 14.58 0.06
N ASP A 68 9.06 15.75 0.09
CA ASP A 68 8.78 16.83 -0.86
C ASP A 68 9.15 16.45 -2.31
N VAL A 69 10.26 15.72 -2.50
CA VAL A 69 10.74 15.28 -3.83
C VAL A 69 9.88 14.16 -4.40
N ASP A 70 9.51 13.19 -3.58
CA ASP A 70 8.70 12.02 -3.97
C ASP A 70 7.18 12.29 -3.84
N TYR A 71 6.78 13.53 -3.54
CA TYR A 71 5.39 13.98 -3.34
C TYR A 71 4.60 13.14 -2.31
N ILE A 72 5.28 12.72 -1.25
CA ILE A 72 4.69 11.93 -0.16
C ILE A 72 3.87 12.86 0.74
N SER A 73 2.56 12.60 0.81
CA SER A 73 1.63 13.34 1.67
C SER A 73 0.94 12.49 2.73
N SER A 74 1.06 11.16 2.64
CA SER A 74 0.40 10.21 3.55
C SER A 74 1.09 10.03 4.90
N VAL A 75 2.38 10.34 4.98
CA VAL A 75 3.18 10.25 6.21
C VAL A 75 4.08 11.47 6.26
N THR A 76 3.88 12.32 7.26
CA THR A 76 4.73 13.48 7.51
C THR A 76 5.93 13.11 8.37
N ALA A 77 6.95 13.98 8.44
CA ALA A 77 8.11 13.75 9.29
C ALA A 77 7.75 13.65 10.79
N GLN A 78 6.62 14.23 11.18
CA GLN A 78 6.11 14.20 12.55
C GLN A 78 5.45 12.87 12.90
N ASP A 79 4.91 12.16 11.90
CA ASP A 79 4.25 10.86 12.07
C ASP A 79 5.25 9.69 12.23
N LEU A 80 6.54 9.97 12.04
CA LEU A 80 7.61 8.98 12.19
C LEU A 80 7.88 8.69 13.67
N ASP A 81 7.83 7.41 14.04
CA ASP A 81 8.32 6.92 15.31
C ASP A 81 9.82 6.61 15.19
N ILE A 82 10.64 7.36 15.91
CA ILE A 82 12.11 7.28 15.84
C ILE A 82 12.63 6.70 17.15
N THR A 83 13.10 5.46 17.08
CA THR A 83 13.61 4.71 18.22
C THR A 83 15.08 4.31 18.01
N LYS A 84 15.83 4.03 19.08
CA LYS A 84 17.17 3.45 19.01
C LYS A 84 17.15 2.01 19.50
N VAL A 85 17.59 1.07 18.66
CA VAL A 85 17.66 -0.36 18.97
C VAL A 85 19.09 -0.81 18.70
N ASN A 86 19.79 -1.30 19.74
CA ASN A 86 21.19 -1.76 19.64
C ASN A 86 22.12 -0.72 18.98
N ASP A 87 22.07 0.53 19.46
CA ASP A 87 22.81 1.69 18.94
C ASP A 87 22.52 2.08 17.47
N LYS A 88 21.54 1.45 16.83
CA LYS A 88 21.04 1.83 15.51
C LYS A 88 19.74 2.61 15.61
N VAL A 89 19.60 3.64 14.78
CA VAL A 89 18.35 4.36 14.59
C VAL A 89 17.39 3.47 13.79
N VAL A 90 16.20 3.25 14.33
CA VAL A 90 15.10 2.57 13.66
C VAL A 90 13.93 3.53 13.58
N ILE A 91 13.44 3.78 12.38
CA ILE A 91 12.33 4.67 12.09
C ILE A 91 11.16 3.82 11.66
N SER A 92 10.01 3.93 12.33
CA SER A 92 8.79 3.22 11.99
C SER A 92 7.71 4.19 11.52
N PHE A 93 6.84 3.72 10.64
CA PHE A 93 5.71 4.49 10.12
C PHE A 93 4.50 3.59 9.92
N ALA A 94 3.30 4.16 10.05
CA ALA A 94 2.05 3.49 9.74
C ALA A 94 1.01 4.50 9.26
N TYR A 95 0.23 4.14 8.25
CA TYR A 95 -0.83 4.98 7.70
C TYR A 95 -1.92 4.16 7.01
N ASN A 96 -3.08 4.79 6.83
CA ASN A 96 -4.22 4.19 6.15
C ASN A 96 -4.45 4.87 4.80
N LYS A 97 -4.66 4.07 3.75
CA LYS A 97 -5.15 4.55 2.45
C LYS A 97 -6.57 4.08 2.25
N GLU A 98 -7.48 5.04 2.27
CA GLU A 98 -8.87 4.83 1.91
C GLU A 98 -9.08 5.30 0.47
N ILE A 99 -9.65 4.43 -0.36
CA ILE A 99 -9.94 4.72 -1.75
C ILE A 99 -11.43 4.49 -2.00
N HIS A 100 -12.10 5.51 -2.49
CA HIS A 100 -13.50 5.41 -2.88
C HIS A 100 -13.60 4.63 -4.20
N ILE A 101 -14.39 3.56 -4.20
CA ILE A 101 -14.57 2.71 -5.38
C ILE A 101 -15.83 3.11 -6.14
N ALA A 102 -16.99 3.00 -5.51
CA ALA A 102 -18.29 3.36 -6.09
C ALA A 102 -19.39 3.39 -5.01
N GLY A 103 -20.31 4.36 -5.07
CA GLY A 103 -21.43 4.44 -4.13
C GLY A 103 -20.94 4.44 -2.66
N PRO A 104 -21.47 3.60 -1.76
CA PRO A 104 -20.96 3.46 -0.39
C PRO A 104 -19.78 2.48 -0.25
N VAL A 105 -19.14 2.06 -1.36
CA VAL A 105 -18.05 1.06 -1.36
C VAL A 105 -16.69 1.75 -1.34
N TYR A 106 -15.87 1.38 -0.36
CA TYR A 106 -14.53 1.88 -0.14
C TYR A 106 -13.53 0.72 0.02
N LEU A 107 -12.30 0.93 -0.45
CA LEU A 107 -11.16 0.06 -0.20
C LEU A 107 -10.27 0.71 0.85
N LEU A 108 -10.02 0.00 1.95
CA LEU A 108 -9.09 0.43 2.98
C LEU A 108 -7.86 -0.48 2.98
N ILE A 109 -6.68 0.12 2.81
CA ILE A 109 -5.40 -0.56 2.92
C ILE A 109 -4.63 0.07 4.08
N LYS A 110 -4.17 -0.77 5.00
CA LYS A 110 -3.33 -0.35 6.12
C LYS A 110 -1.87 -0.67 5.80
N TYR A 111 -1.04 0.35 5.78
CA TYR A 111 0.40 0.22 5.54
C TYR A 111 1.15 0.47 6.84
N ALA A 112 2.18 -0.33 7.07
CA ALA A 112 3.13 -0.14 8.15
C ALA A 112 4.50 -0.65 7.71
N GLY A 113 5.55 0.01 8.16
CA GLY A 113 6.93 -0.33 7.80
C GLY A 113 7.93 0.26 8.78
N HIS A 114 9.17 -0.16 8.66
CA HIS A 114 10.29 0.38 9.44
C HIS A 114 11.58 0.37 8.63
N SER A 115 12.54 1.22 9.02
CA SER A 115 13.86 1.30 8.39
C SER A 115 14.71 0.07 8.71
N HIS A 116 15.53 -0.37 7.76
CA HIS A 116 16.48 -1.49 7.91
C HIS A 116 17.95 -1.05 8.09
#